data_AF-A0AAU9Y4T5-F1
#
_entry.id   AF-A0AAU9Y4T5-F1
#
_cell.length_a   1.000
_cell.length_b   1.000
_cell.length_c   1.000
_cell.angle_alpha   90.00
_cell.angle_beta   90.00
_cell.angle_gamma   90.00
#
_symmetry.space_group_name_H-M   'P 1'
#
loop_
_entity.id
_entity.type
_entity.pdbx_description
1 polymer ?
#
loop_
_entity_poly.entity_id
_entity_poly.type
_entity_poly.pdbx_seq_one_letter_code
_entity_poly.pdbx_strand_id
1 'polypeptide(L)'
;FVYLTQTERCLRTKLTRNLDLGNRSKCRCDVVVLSYKAECREYRPAHFTYLFDNTTTWGSGRNRLFFHALERNTNYLYYIFLDDDISLKFNEKATPAMRQLSPIQAFQNWLLDYEPAVGVMDYSNNPAKSLIQLNWKICNKNLINHTWVASPIIFFDPVINAFHAKAVVHIFPLDTRFEQVNWWFTDKYLCSVVEIKFRGQALLFFPVTVYNPLHRPYPRYLAGTNKAWREFIKDVKRDVPERFANHSLLRKFKKDPQLYTRKSQTYCMNVTRHQEIVPFAHFAREEDKKKVFNID
;
A
#
# COMPACT_ATOMS: atom_id res chain seq x y z
N PHE A 1 -2.72 4.33 -15.23
CA PHE A 1 -1.99 3.66 -14.13
C PHE A 1 -0.57 3.37 -14.55
N VAL A 2 0.39 3.25 -13.62
CA VAL A 2 1.68 2.61 -13.90
C VAL A 2 1.87 1.41 -12.96
N TYR A 3 2.24 0.27 -13.53
CA TYR A 3 2.58 -0.95 -12.77
C TYR A 3 4.09 -1.05 -12.66
N LEU A 4 4.58 -1.25 -11.44
CA LEU A 4 6.00 -1.23 -11.07
C LEU A 4 6.34 -2.55 -10.39
N THR A 5 7.09 -3.42 -11.07
CA THR A 5 7.32 -4.79 -10.58
C THR A 5 8.75 -5.25 -10.78
N GLN A 6 9.22 -6.12 -9.89
CA GLN A 6 10.52 -6.77 -9.98
C GLN A 6 10.36 -8.22 -10.40
N THR A 7 11.25 -8.70 -11.26
CA THR A 7 11.29 -10.10 -11.68
C THR A 7 12.72 -10.59 -11.80
N GLU A 8 12.94 -11.90 -11.70
CA GLU A 8 14.29 -12.45 -11.80
C GLU A 8 14.88 -12.25 -13.21
N ARG A 9 14.06 -12.42 -14.25
CA ARG A 9 14.46 -12.25 -15.64
C ARG A 9 13.40 -11.56 -16.49
N CYS A 10 12.38 -12.27 -16.93
CA CYS A 10 11.25 -11.73 -17.70
C CYS A 10 9.96 -11.87 -16.90
N LEU A 11 9.02 -10.93 -17.09
CA LEU A 11 7.76 -10.95 -16.36
C LEU A 11 6.96 -12.20 -16.73
N ARG A 12 6.44 -12.90 -15.73
CA ARG A 12 5.76 -14.18 -15.92
C ARG A 12 4.46 -13.96 -16.72
N THR A 13 4.26 -14.78 -17.76
CA THR A 13 3.04 -14.73 -18.60
C THR A 13 1.75 -14.94 -17.80
N LYS A 14 1.83 -15.70 -16.71
CA LYS A 14 0.71 -15.88 -15.77
C LYS A 14 0.30 -14.56 -15.12
N LEU A 15 1.24 -13.72 -14.70
CA LEU A 15 0.95 -12.42 -14.12
C LEU A 15 0.35 -11.48 -15.16
N THR A 16 0.94 -11.40 -16.35
CA THR A 16 0.46 -10.51 -17.41
C THR A 16 -0.96 -10.85 -17.87
N ARG A 17 -1.34 -12.13 -17.82
CA ARG A 17 -2.73 -12.57 -18.06
C ARG A 17 -3.64 -12.27 -16.87
N ASN A 18 -3.25 -12.61 -15.64
CA ASN A 18 -4.08 -12.42 -14.45
C ASN A 18 -4.43 -10.94 -14.18
N LEU A 19 -3.55 -10.03 -14.60
CA LEU A 19 -3.69 -8.59 -14.40
C LEU A 19 -4.02 -7.83 -15.70
N ASP A 20 -4.36 -8.54 -16.78
CA ASP A 20 -4.63 -7.97 -18.11
C ASP A 20 -3.53 -7.03 -18.65
N LEU A 21 -2.31 -7.09 -18.11
CA LEU A 21 -1.22 -6.16 -18.43
C LEU A 21 -0.79 -6.24 -19.89
N GLY A 22 -0.95 -7.40 -20.53
CA GLY A 22 -0.59 -7.58 -21.95
C GLY A 22 -1.47 -6.81 -22.93
N ASN A 23 -2.66 -6.36 -22.51
CA ASN A 23 -3.60 -5.62 -23.36
C ASN A 23 -3.71 -4.16 -22.89
N ARG A 24 -3.06 -3.25 -23.63
CA ARG A 24 -3.00 -1.83 -23.29
C ARG A 24 -4.38 -1.20 -23.14
N SER A 25 -5.32 -1.55 -24.02
CA SER A 25 -6.69 -1.02 -24.00
C SER A 25 -7.48 -1.47 -22.77
N LYS A 26 -7.21 -2.69 -22.26
CA LYS A 26 -7.85 -3.19 -21.03
C LYS A 26 -7.20 -2.63 -19.76
N CYS A 27 -5.86 -2.63 -19.69
CA CYS A 27 -5.18 -2.24 -18.44
C CYS A 27 -5.12 -0.73 -18.24
N ARG A 28 -5.21 0.07 -19.33
CA ARG A 28 -5.08 1.54 -19.31
C ARG A 28 -3.81 1.97 -18.56
N CYS A 29 -2.70 1.33 -18.91
CA CYS A 29 -1.50 1.33 -18.10
C CYS A 29 -0.20 1.33 -18.91
N ASP A 30 0.86 1.82 -18.27
CA ASP A 30 2.23 1.49 -18.59
C ASP A 30 2.76 0.48 -17.56
N VAL A 31 3.72 -0.35 -17.96
CA VAL A 31 4.33 -1.37 -17.10
C VAL A 31 5.84 -1.17 -17.10
N VAL A 32 6.42 -0.92 -15.93
CA VAL A 32 7.87 -0.89 -15.74
C VAL A 32 8.27 -2.12 -14.94
N VAL A 33 9.16 -2.91 -15.54
CA VAL A 33 9.67 -4.15 -14.97
C VAL A 33 11.15 -3.98 -14.67
N LEU A 34 11.58 -4.29 -13.46
CA LEU A 34 12.99 -4.35 -13.10
C LEU A 34 13.43 -5.81 -13.00
N SER A 35 14.30 -6.21 -13.92
CA SER A 35 14.96 -7.52 -13.87
C SER A 35 16.17 -7.45 -12.94
N TYR A 36 16.22 -8.29 -11.90
CA TYR A 36 17.28 -8.21 -10.86
C TYR A 36 18.26 -9.39 -10.83
N LYS A 37 18.06 -10.44 -11.62
CA LYS A 37 19.06 -11.53 -11.78
C LYS A 37 19.65 -11.59 -13.18
N ALA A 38 18.83 -11.46 -14.22
CA ALA A 38 19.26 -11.49 -15.61
C ALA A 38 18.42 -10.56 -16.48
N GLU A 39 19.01 -10.01 -17.54
CA GLU A 39 18.28 -9.19 -18.51
C GLU A 39 17.15 -9.97 -19.20
N CYS A 40 16.00 -9.32 -19.37
CA CYS A 40 14.96 -9.82 -20.24
C CYS A 40 15.24 -9.50 -21.71
N ARG A 41 15.37 -10.53 -22.55
CA ARG A 41 15.56 -10.41 -24.01
C ARG A 41 14.35 -10.87 -24.82
N GLU A 42 13.26 -11.19 -24.14
CA GLU A 42 12.02 -11.63 -24.80
C GLU A 42 11.26 -10.45 -25.40
N TYR A 43 10.43 -10.73 -26.41
CA TYR A 43 9.52 -9.76 -26.99
C TYR A 43 8.59 -9.17 -25.92
N ARG A 44 8.35 -7.87 -26.00
CA ARG A 44 7.53 -7.12 -25.05
C ARG A 44 6.58 -6.17 -25.76
N PRO A 45 5.33 -6.00 -25.26
CA PRO A 45 4.43 -4.96 -25.77
C PRO A 45 5.05 -3.57 -25.63
N ALA A 46 4.66 -2.63 -26.49
CA ALA A 46 5.25 -1.29 -26.53
C ALA A 46 5.07 -0.48 -25.23
N HIS A 47 4.02 -0.73 -24.43
CA HIS A 47 3.80 -0.08 -23.14
C HIS A 47 4.57 -0.74 -21.97
N PHE A 48 5.43 -1.72 -22.25
CA PHE A 48 6.33 -2.32 -21.28
C PHE A 48 7.73 -1.72 -21.42
N THR A 49 8.30 -1.33 -20.29
CA THR A 49 9.69 -0.91 -20.17
C THR A 49 10.39 -1.87 -19.22
N TYR A 50 11.47 -2.50 -19.69
CA TYR A 50 12.31 -3.32 -18.83
C TYR A 50 13.59 -2.58 -18.51
N LEU A 51 13.90 -2.56 -17.23
CA LEU A 51 15.17 -2.14 -16.66
C LEU A 51 15.93 -3.40 -16.22
N PHE A 52 17.24 -3.29 -16.11
CA PHE A 52 18.08 -4.32 -15.52
C PHE A 52 18.99 -3.69 -14.48
N ASP A 53 18.97 -4.25 -13.28
CA ASP A 53 19.87 -3.86 -12.19
C ASP A 53 20.04 -5.01 -11.21
N ASN A 54 21.16 -5.72 -11.31
CA ASN A 54 21.49 -6.85 -10.45
C ASN A 54 22.10 -6.44 -9.10
N THR A 55 22.25 -5.14 -8.83
CA THR A 55 22.75 -4.63 -7.55
C THR A 55 21.63 -4.33 -6.57
N THR A 56 20.37 -4.34 -7.05
CA THR A 56 19.19 -4.09 -6.22
C THR A 56 18.71 -5.34 -5.47
N THR A 57 18.06 -5.12 -4.34
CA THR A 57 17.21 -6.11 -3.68
C THR A 57 15.75 -5.67 -3.77
N TRP A 58 14.87 -6.17 -2.89
CA TRP A 58 13.44 -5.87 -2.96
C TRP A 58 13.09 -4.41 -2.65
N GLY A 59 13.68 -3.79 -1.62
CA GLY A 59 13.39 -2.39 -1.28
C GLY A 59 14.06 -1.40 -2.25
N SER A 60 15.37 -1.57 -2.46
CA SER A 60 16.15 -0.76 -3.40
C SER A 60 15.67 -0.89 -4.85
N GLY A 61 15.17 -2.06 -5.27
CA GLY A 61 14.59 -2.24 -6.60
C GLY A 61 13.27 -1.47 -6.79
N ARG A 62 12.39 -1.44 -5.78
CA ARG A 62 11.20 -0.58 -5.80
C ARG A 62 11.55 0.90 -5.85
N ASN A 63 12.63 1.33 -5.18
CA ASN A 63 13.13 2.70 -5.31
C ASN A 63 13.60 3.01 -6.73
N ARG A 64 14.32 2.07 -7.37
CA ARG A 64 14.75 2.23 -8.77
C ARG A 64 13.57 2.38 -9.72
N LEU A 65 12.54 1.55 -9.54
CA LEU A 65 11.28 1.64 -10.28
C LEU A 65 10.54 2.97 -10.05
N PHE A 66 10.49 3.44 -8.80
CA PHE A 66 9.89 4.71 -8.44
C PHE A 66 10.56 5.89 -9.14
N PHE A 67 11.88 6.01 -9.03
CA PHE A 67 12.63 7.10 -9.65
C PHE A 67 12.48 7.09 -11.18
N HIS A 68 12.57 5.91 -11.80
CA HIS A 68 12.34 5.80 -13.24
C HIS A 68 10.93 6.22 -13.64
N ALA A 69 9.91 5.89 -12.85
CA ALA A 69 8.54 6.29 -13.12
C ALA A 69 8.34 7.81 -13.03
N LEU A 70 9.02 8.49 -12.09
CA LEU A 70 9.02 9.94 -11.98
C LEU A 70 9.73 10.63 -13.16
N GLU A 71 10.87 10.09 -13.60
CA GLU A 71 11.66 10.64 -14.72
C GLU A 71 10.89 10.66 -16.05
N ARG A 72 9.94 9.73 -16.25
CA ARG A 72 9.11 9.67 -17.47
C ARG A 72 8.21 10.90 -17.65
N ASN A 73 8.01 11.70 -16.61
CA ASN A 73 7.15 12.89 -16.62
C ASN A 73 5.74 12.62 -17.18
N THR A 74 5.20 11.43 -16.88
CA THR A 74 3.84 11.03 -17.25
C THR A 74 2.91 11.27 -16.07
N ASN A 75 1.74 11.86 -16.33
CA ASN A 75 0.72 12.14 -15.31
C ASN A 75 -0.07 10.87 -14.92
N TYR A 76 0.59 9.89 -14.32
CA TYR A 76 -0.10 8.74 -13.74
C TYR A 76 -0.84 9.14 -12.47
N LEU A 77 -2.11 8.78 -12.36
CA LEU A 77 -2.88 8.99 -11.13
C LEU A 77 -2.45 8.03 -10.00
N TYR A 78 -2.07 6.81 -10.36
CA TYR A 78 -1.70 5.74 -9.42
C TYR A 78 -0.45 4.98 -9.88
N TYR A 79 0.45 4.80 -8.91
CA TYR A 79 1.68 4.01 -8.98
C TYR A 79 1.45 2.70 -8.24
N ILE A 80 1.32 1.60 -8.98
CA ILE A 80 0.96 0.29 -8.43
C ILE A 80 2.23 -0.56 -8.35
N PHE A 81 2.76 -0.71 -7.14
CA PHE A 81 3.86 -1.63 -6.88
C PHE A 81 3.31 -3.02 -6.63
N LEU A 82 3.95 -4.04 -7.21
CA LEU A 82 3.52 -5.42 -7.06
C LEU A 82 4.67 -6.44 -7.23
N ASP A 83 4.54 -7.57 -6.54
CA ASP A 83 5.39 -8.73 -6.75
C ASP A 83 4.99 -9.49 -8.03
N ASP A 84 5.94 -10.16 -8.69
CA ASP A 84 5.71 -10.80 -9.99
C ASP A 84 5.06 -12.19 -9.92
N ASP A 85 4.89 -12.72 -8.71
CA ASP A 85 4.42 -14.06 -8.42
C ASP A 85 3.01 -14.10 -7.83
N ILE A 86 2.23 -13.03 -8.00
CA ILE A 86 0.87 -12.92 -7.47
C ILE A 86 -0.21 -13.46 -8.41
N SER A 87 -1.40 -13.69 -7.85
CA SER A 87 -2.64 -13.90 -8.58
C SER A 87 -3.81 -13.27 -7.83
N LEU A 88 -4.81 -12.82 -8.57
CA LEU A 88 -6.00 -12.17 -8.01
C LEU A 88 -7.23 -13.06 -8.20
N LYS A 89 -8.08 -13.14 -7.18
CA LYS A 89 -9.40 -13.77 -7.29
C LYS A 89 -10.44 -12.95 -6.53
N PHE A 90 -11.67 -12.96 -7.02
CA PHE A 90 -12.80 -12.47 -6.24
C PHE A 90 -13.09 -13.40 -5.07
N ASN A 91 -13.41 -12.84 -3.92
CA ASN A 91 -13.91 -13.57 -2.76
C ASN A 91 -15.42 -13.33 -2.56
N GLU A 92 -15.97 -13.84 -1.46
CA GLU A 92 -17.39 -13.73 -1.11
C GLU A 92 -17.92 -12.28 -0.99
N LYS A 93 -17.05 -11.28 -0.83
CA LYS A 93 -17.42 -9.86 -0.75
C LYS A 93 -17.63 -9.21 -2.11
N ALA A 94 -17.23 -9.87 -3.20
CA ALA A 94 -17.45 -9.36 -4.55
C ALA A 94 -18.91 -9.49 -4.99
N THR A 95 -19.52 -8.36 -5.36
CA THR A 95 -20.88 -8.30 -5.88
C THR A 95 -20.98 -8.93 -7.27
N PRO A 96 -22.19 -9.34 -7.73
CA PRO A 96 -22.39 -9.82 -9.09
C PRO A 96 -21.91 -8.82 -10.16
N ALA A 97 -22.11 -7.52 -9.93
CA ALA A 97 -21.65 -6.47 -10.83
C ALA A 97 -20.11 -6.41 -10.94
N MET A 98 -19.39 -6.53 -9.81
CA MET A 98 -17.92 -6.60 -9.82
C MET A 98 -17.41 -7.82 -10.58
N ARG A 99 -18.10 -8.96 -10.47
CA ARG A 99 -17.73 -10.22 -11.13
C ARG A 99 -17.91 -10.21 -12.66
N GLN A 100 -18.54 -9.18 -13.21
CA GLN A 100 -18.56 -8.94 -14.67
C GLN A 100 -17.23 -8.35 -15.19
N LEU A 101 -16.38 -7.86 -14.29
CA LEU A 101 -15.04 -7.33 -14.60
C LEU A 101 -13.97 -8.36 -14.24
N SER A 102 -12.74 -8.18 -14.74
CA SER A 102 -11.59 -8.87 -14.13
C SER A 102 -11.30 -8.31 -12.72
N PRO A 103 -10.70 -9.10 -11.79
CA PRO A 103 -10.40 -8.61 -10.45
C PRO A 103 -9.58 -7.31 -10.42
N ILE A 104 -8.61 -7.17 -11.34
CA ILE A 104 -7.81 -5.95 -11.43
C ILE A 104 -8.63 -4.76 -11.93
N GLN A 105 -9.57 -4.96 -12.86
CA GLN A 105 -10.45 -3.89 -13.34
C GLN A 105 -11.41 -3.42 -12.24
N ALA A 106 -11.95 -4.33 -11.44
CA ALA A 106 -12.77 -3.97 -10.29
C ALA A 106 -11.99 -3.10 -9.28
N PHE A 107 -10.74 -3.47 -8.99
CA PHE A 107 -9.86 -2.68 -8.12
C PHE A 107 -9.50 -1.33 -8.72
N GLN A 108 -9.14 -1.27 -10.01
CA GLN A 108 -8.85 -0.01 -10.70
C GLN A 108 -10.05 0.94 -10.68
N ASN A 109 -11.25 0.43 -10.97
CA ASN A 109 -12.46 1.24 -10.91
C ASN A 109 -12.72 1.74 -9.48
N TRP A 110 -12.50 0.91 -8.47
CA TRP A 110 -12.56 1.33 -7.06
C TRP A 110 -11.53 2.40 -6.71
N LEU A 111 -10.29 2.31 -7.22
CA LEU A 111 -9.27 3.35 -7.01
C LEU A 111 -9.72 4.70 -7.58
N LEU A 112 -10.38 4.71 -8.75
CA LEU A 112 -10.88 5.94 -9.37
C LEU A 112 -12.15 6.50 -8.69
N ASP A 113 -12.94 5.65 -8.04
CA ASP A 113 -14.17 6.07 -7.32
C ASP A 113 -13.87 6.51 -5.88
N TYR A 114 -12.96 5.83 -5.17
CA TYR A 114 -12.66 6.16 -3.77
C TYR A 114 -11.50 7.15 -3.65
N GLU A 115 -10.58 7.13 -4.61
CA GLU A 115 -9.34 7.91 -4.64
C GLU A 115 -8.56 7.91 -3.31
N PRO A 116 -8.26 6.74 -2.70
CA PRO A 116 -7.46 6.70 -1.48
C PRO A 116 -6.01 7.15 -1.75
N ALA A 117 -5.34 7.68 -0.72
CA ALA A 117 -3.90 7.92 -0.74
C ALA A 117 -3.13 6.61 -1.02
N VAL A 118 -3.57 5.52 -0.39
CA VAL A 118 -3.04 4.17 -0.63
C VAL A 118 -4.20 3.17 -0.74
N GLY A 119 -4.32 2.53 -1.90
CA GLY A 119 -5.23 1.42 -2.13
C GLY A 119 -4.53 0.08 -1.93
N VAL A 120 -5.11 -0.78 -1.11
CA VAL A 120 -4.59 -2.10 -0.76
C VAL A 120 -5.64 -3.15 -1.09
N MET A 121 -5.25 -4.35 -1.53
CA MET A 121 -6.17 -5.48 -1.71
C MET A 121 -6.09 -6.44 -0.52
N ASP A 122 -7.16 -7.22 -0.32
CA ASP A 122 -7.13 -8.33 0.64
C ASP A 122 -5.99 -9.30 0.33
N TYR A 123 -5.27 -9.78 1.35
CA TYR A 123 -4.14 -10.69 1.17
C TYR A 123 -4.40 -12.00 1.88
N SER A 124 -4.19 -13.13 1.20
CA SER A 124 -4.49 -14.46 1.76
C SER A 124 -3.79 -14.74 3.10
N ASN A 125 -2.60 -14.18 3.34
CA ASN A 125 -1.87 -14.37 4.60
C ASN A 125 -2.27 -13.35 5.69
N ASN A 126 -3.02 -12.31 5.34
CA ASN A 126 -3.56 -11.33 6.28
C ASN A 126 -5.01 -10.97 5.90
N PRO A 127 -5.96 -11.90 6.12
CA PRO A 127 -7.28 -11.84 5.51
C PRO A 127 -8.14 -10.72 6.09
N ALA A 128 -8.97 -10.12 5.24
CA ALA A 128 -9.97 -9.11 5.55
C ALA A 128 -10.88 -9.51 6.73
N LYS A 129 -11.17 -10.81 6.87
CA LYS A 129 -11.91 -11.35 8.01
C LYS A 129 -11.26 -11.00 9.35
N SER A 130 -9.94 -11.09 9.45
CA SER A 130 -9.18 -10.70 10.64
C SER A 130 -9.29 -9.21 10.92
N LEU A 131 -9.24 -8.37 9.88
CA LEU A 131 -9.45 -6.94 10.01
C LEU A 131 -10.88 -6.62 10.49
N ILE A 132 -11.90 -7.24 9.89
CA ILE A 132 -13.31 -7.05 10.31
C ILE A 132 -13.49 -7.42 11.80
N GLN A 133 -12.91 -8.54 12.24
CA GLN A 133 -12.94 -8.94 13.65
C GLN A 133 -12.19 -7.96 14.55
N LEU A 134 -11.06 -7.43 14.10
CA LEU A 134 -10.31 -6.40 14.81
C LEU A 134 -11.14 -5.13 14.95
N ASN A 135 -11.74 -4.67 13.86
CA ASN A 135 -12.60 -3.50 13.84
C ASN A 135 -13.80 -3.69 14.79
N TRP A 136 -14.44 -4.87 14.82
CA TRP A 136 -15.54 -5.14 15.75
C TRP A 136 -15.13 -4.97 17.22
N LYS A 137 -13.90 -5.38 17.55
CA LYS A 137 -13.36 -5.26 18.91
C LYS A 137 -13.02 -3.81 19.27
N ILE A 138 -12.54 -3.01 18.33
CA ILE A 138 -12.04 -1.64 18.58
C ILE A 138 -13.15 -0.59 18.44
N CYS A 139 -14.02 -0.75 17.44
CA CYS A 139 -14.92 0.29 16.94
C CYS A 139 -16.36 0.16 17.45
N ASN A 140 -16.66 -0.77 18.37
CA ASN A 140 -18.02 -1.17 18.76
C ASN A 140 -18.79 -1.92 17.65
N LYS A 141 -19.64 -2.88 18.03
CA LYS A 141 -20.26 -3.85 17.09
C LYS A 141 -21.16 -3.21 16.03
N ASN A 142 -21.75 -2.06 16.33
CA ASN A 142 -22.79 -1.43 15.50
C ASN A 142 -22.23 -0.61 14.32
N LEU A 143 -20.92 -0.37 14.27
CA LEU A 143 -20.30 0.47 13.24
C LEU A 143 -19.88 -0.29 11.98
N ILE A 144 -19.96 -1.63 11.96
CA ILE A 144 -19.48 -2.42 10.81
C ILE A 144 -20.66 -2.92 10.00
N ASN A 145 -20.89 -2.27 8.87
CA ASN A 145 -21.88 -2.73 7.90
C ASN A 145 -21.27 -3.82 7.01
N HIS A 146 -21.97 -4.94 6.88
CA HIS A 146 -21.56 -6.08 6.05
C HIS A 146 -21.52 -5.77 4.54
N THR A 147 -22.07 -4.62 4.10
CA THR A 147 -22.03 -4.15 2.71
C THR A 147 -20.78 -3.35 2.36
N TRP A 148 -19.91 -3.05 3.34
CA TRP A 148 -18.70 -2.30 3.06
C TRP A 148 -17.76 -3.09 2.15
N VAL A 149 -17.30 -2.41 1.09
CA VAL A 149 -16.32 -2.94 0.13
C VAL A 149 -14.90 -2.50 0.48
N ALA A 150 -14.76 -1.56 1.43
CA ALA A 150 -13.46 -1.10 1.89
C ALA A 150 -13.45 -0.71 3.38
N SER A 151 -12.27 -0.66 3.97
CA SER A 151 -12.05 -0.21 5.35
C SER A 151 -10.67 0.44 5.51
N PRO A 152 -10.50 1.42 6.43
CA PRO A 152 -9.18 1.93 6.74
C PRO A 152 -8.25 0.82 7.23
N ILE A 153 -6.98 0.89 6.86
CA ILE A 153 -5.96 -0.08 7.27
C ILE A 153 -4.68 0.64 7.65
N ILE A 154 -4.02 0.14 8.70
CA ILE A 154 -2.69 0.63 9.09
C ILE A 154 -1.61 -0.37 8.64
N PHE A 155 -1.82 -1.65 8.92
CA PHE A 155 -0.82 -2.69 8.71
C PHE A 155 -1.18 -3.56 7.51
N PHE A 156 -0.40 -3.45 6.43
CA PHE A 156 -0.62 -4.17 5.19
C PHE A 156 0.70 -4.66 4.59
N ASP A 157 0.63 -5.80 3.90
CA ASP A 157 1.77 -6.37 3.21
C ASP A 157 1.98 -5.67 1.86
N PRO A 158 3.22 -5.36 1.48
CA PRO A 158 3.51 -4.69 0.23
C PRO A 158 3.49 -5.58 -1.03
N VAL A 159 2.86 -6.76 -1.00
CA VAL A 159 2.66 -7.63 -2.18
C VAL A 159 2.04 -6.91 -3.39
N ILE A 160 1.00 -6.10 -3.18
CA ILE A 160 0.42 -5.20 -4.19
C ILE A 160 -0.23 -3.99 -3.53
N ASN A 161 0.28 -2.80 -3.80
CA ASN A 161 -0.29 -1.55 -3.30
C ASN A 161 -0.31 -0.48 -4.39
N ALA A 162 -1.40 0.28 -4.43
CA ALA A 162 -1.59 1.41 -5.33
C ALA A 162 -1.41 2.71 -4.54
N PHE A 163 -0.39 3.50 -4.88
CA PHE A 163 -0.15 4.80 -4.27
C PHE A 163 -0.63 5.89 -5.21
N HIS A 164 -1.49 6.78 -4.71
CA HIS A 164 -1.93 7.93 -5.48
C HIS A 164 -0.76 8.87 -5.75
N ALA A 165 -0.75 9.58 -6.88
CA ALA A 165 0.33 10.50 -7.27
C ALA A 165 0.64 11.56 -6.20
N LYS A 166 -0.40 12.10 -5.57
CA LYS A 166 -0.30 13.04 -4.43
C LYS A 166 0.29 12.43 -3.16
N ALA A 167 0.31 11.10 -3.02
CA ALA A 167 0.82 10.41 -1.83
C ALA A 167 2.19 9.78 -2.06
N VAL A 168 2.44 9.21 -3.25
CA VAL A 168 3.63 8.40 -3.54
C VAL A 168 4.93 9.16 -3.29
N VAL A 169 4.98 10.45 -3.65
CA VAL A 169 6.17 11.32 -3.48
C VAL A 169 6.49 11.65 -2.02
N HIS A 170 5.54 11.43 -1.10
CA HIS A 170 5.75 11.59 0.33
C HIS A 170 6.07 10.27 1.05
N ILE A 171 5.93 9.15 0.35
CA ILE A 171 6.11 7.78 0.87
C ILE A 171 7.41 7.17 0.35
N PHE A 172 7.74 7.42 -0.92
CA PHE A 172 8.95 6.96 -1.57
C PHE A 172 10.01 8.08 -1.61
N PRO A 173 11.31 7.74 -1.62
CA PRO A 173 11.87 6.38 -1.61
C PRO A 173 11.62 5.62 -0.29
N LEU A 174 11.61 4.29 -0.38
CA LEU A 174 11.61 3.39 0.75
C LEU A 174 12.93 3.48 1.51
N ASP A 175 12.87 3.36 2.82
CA ASP A 175 14.06 3.20 3.67
C ASP A 175 14.57 1.76 3.61
N THR A 176 15.76 1.58 3.02
CA THR A 176 16.35 0.27 2.73
C THR A 176 17.43 -0.15 3.73
N ARG A 177 17.68 0.63 4.80
CA ARG A 177 18.83 0.41 5.69
C ARG A 177 18.85 -0.97 6.39
N PHE A 178 17.71 -1.67 6.42
CA PHE A 178 17.57 -2.99 7.02
C PHE A 178 17.27 -4.11 6.01
N GLU A 179 17.33 -3.86 4.68
CA GLU A 179 16.94 -4.87 3.68
C GLU A 179 17.86 -6.10 3.69
N GLN A 180 19.12 -5.94 4.10
CA GLN A 180 20.05 -7.07 4.25
C GLN A 180 19.75 -7.95 5.47
N VAL A 181 18.96 -7.43 6.42
CA VAL A 181 18.55 -8.15 7.64
C VAL A 181 17.18 -8.80 7.44
N ASN A 182 16.20 -7.99 7.00
CA ASN A 182 14.83 -8.45 6.83
C ASN A 182 14.03 -7.58 5.86
N TRP A 183 13.49 -8.19 4.81
CA TRP A 183 12.61 -7.47 3.86
C TRP A 183 11.29 -7.04 4.48
N TRP A 184 10.80 -7.77 5.51
CA TRP A 184 9.61 -7.43 6.29
C TRP A 184 9.80 -6.26 7.25
N PHE A 185 10.88 -5.49 7.13
CA PHE A 185 10.97 -4.19 7.81
C PHE A 185 10.40 -3.08 6.91
N THR A 186 10.30 -3.33 5.61
CA THR A 186 9.80 -2.33 4.67
C THR A 186 8.30 -2.06 4.82
N ASP A 187 7.51 -3.09 5.16
CA ASP A 187 6.10 -2.90 5.53
C ASP A 187 5.97 -2.00 6.78
N LYS A 188 6.90 -2.10 7.75
CA LYS A 188 6.93 -1.27 8.96
C LYS A 188 7.20 0.17 8.62
N TYR A 189 8.16 0.43 7.73
CA TYR A 189 8.41 1.76 7.18
C TYR A 189 7.15 2.30 6.48
N LEU A 190 6.60 1.57 5.50
CA LEU A 190 5.42 1.98 4.74
C LEU A 190 4.23 2.30 5.64
N CYS A 191 3.86 1.37 6.53
CA CYS A 191 2.77 1.55 7.46
C CYS A 191 3.00 2.77 8.37
N SER A 192 4.25 3.02 8.78
CA SER A 192 4.59 4.19 9.59
C SER A 192 4.45 5.51 8.84
N VAL A 193 4.97 5.60 7.61
CA VAL A 193 4.83 6.82 6.79
C VAL A 193 3.37 7.10 6.50
N VAL A 194 2.63 6.08 6.08
CA VAL A 194 1.23 6.20 5.67
C VAL A 194 0.35 6.57 6.87
N GLU A 195 0.53 5.93 8.02
CA GLU A 195 -0.24 6.27 9.23
C GLU A 195 0.09 7.67 9.75
N ILE A 196 1.33 8.13 9.67
CA ILE A 196 1.73 9.44 10.20
C ILE A 196 1.39 10.59 9.23
N LYS A 197 1.43 10.36 7.91
CA LYS A 197 1.16 11.39 6.90
C LYS A 197 -0.31 11.37 6.44
N PHE A 198 -0.89 10.20 6.26
CA PHE A 198 -2.18 10.01 5.57
C PHE A 198 -3.17 9.17 6.37
N ARG A 199 -3.15 9.25 7.72
CA ARG A 199 -4.04 8.50 8.61
C ARG A 199 -5.48 8.44 8.12
N GLY A 200 -6.00 7.22 7.98
CA GLY A 200 -7.36 6.94 7.52
C GLY A 200 -7.55 6.93 6.00
N GLN A 201 -6.53 7.28 5.21
CA GLN A 201 -6.59 7.30 3.74
C GLN A 201 -5.86 6.13 3.08
N ALA A 202 -5.32 5.19 3.86
CA ALA A 202 -4.99 3.86 3.39
C ALA A 202 -6.22 2.97 3.54
N LEU A 203 -6.73 2.46 2.43
CA LEU A 203 -7.97 1.69 2.39
C LEU A 203 -7.70 0.29 1.84
N LEU A 204 -8.17 -0.72 2.57
CA LEU A 204 -8.23 -2.11 2.13
C LEU A 204 -9.50 -2.32 1.30
N PHE A 205 -9.38 -2.80 0.07
CA PHE A 205 -10.47 -3.23 -0.79
C PHE A 205 -10.73 -4.73 -0.60
N PHE A 206 -11.88 -5.05 0.01
CA PHE A 206 -12.21 -6.42 0.41
C PHE A 206 -12.57 -7.39 -0.73
N PRO A 207 -13.27 -6.99 -1.81
CA PRO A 207 -13.79 -7.93 -2.82
C PRO A 207 -12.76 -8.79 -3.55
N VAL A 208 -11.49 -8.39 -3.58
CA VAL A 208 -10.44 -9.08 -4.33
C VAL A 208 -9.33 -9.51 -3.38
N THR A 209 -9.05 -10.81 -3.37
CA THR A 209 -7.96 -11.42 -2.60
C THR A 209 -6.76 -11.67 -3.51
N VAL A 210 -5.59 -11.27 -3.02
CA VAL A 210 -4.28 -11.52 -3.59
C VAL A 210 -3.72 -12.78 -2.98
N TYR A 211 -3.20 -13.65 -3.84
CA TYR A 211 -2.47 -14.84 -3.48
C TYR A 211 -1.03 -14.69 -3.96
N ASN A 212 -0.07 -15.01 -3.10
CA ASN A 212 1.35 -15.01 -3.41
C ASN A 212 1.87 -16.47 -3.27
N PRO A 213 1.70 -17.32 -4.31
CA PRO A 213 2.04 -18.73 -4.25
C PRO A 213 3.55 -19.04 -4.24
N LEU A 214 4.42 -18.11 -4.63
CA LEU A 214 5.86 -18.34 -4.58
C LEU A 214 6.48 -17.45 -3.51
N HIS A 215 7.25 -18.06 -2.61
CA HIS A 215 8.00 -17.33 -1.60
C HIS A 215 9.48 -17.58 -1.80
N ARG A 216 10.11 -16.77 -2.67
CA ARG A 216 11.55 -16.87 -2.95
C ARG A 216 12.37 -16.70 -1.66
N PRO A 217 13.59 -17.26 -1.58
CA PRO A 217 14.47 -17.02 -0.44
C PRO A 217 14.83 -15.53 -0.33
N TYR A 218 14.79 -14.99 0.89
CA TYR A 218 15.23 -13.64 1.22
C TYR A 218 15.58 -13.54 2.72
N PRO A 219 16.33 -12.51 3.16
CA PRO A 219 16.63 -12.29 4.57
C PRO A 219 15.35 -12.11 5.40
N ARG A 220 15.21 -12.90 6.48
CA ARG A 220 14.00 -12.94 7.34
C ARG A 220 14.33 -12.84 8.83
N TYR A 221 15.46 -12.26 9.19
CA TYR A 221 15.89 -12.22 10.59
C TYR A 221 15.00 -11.27 11.40
N LEU A 222 14.28 -11.79 12.39
CA LEU A 222 13.24 -11.03 13.11
C LEU A 222 13.78 -10.21 14.28
N ALA A 223 14.99 -10.49 14.77
CA ALA A 223 15.52 -9.77 15.91
C ALA A 223 15.68 -8.28 15.55
N GLY A 224 15.31 -7.41 16.50
CA GLY A 224 15.36 -5.97 16.28
C GLY A 224 14.17 -5.37 15.53
N THR A 225 13.15 -6.14 15.11
CA THR A 225 11.96 -5.61 14.40
C THR A 225 11.36 -4.39 15.11
N ASN A 226 11.09 -4.49 16.41
CA ASN A 226 10.52 -3.37 17.19
C ASN A 226 11.51 -2.20 17.37
N LYS A 227 12.81 -2.44 17.31
CA LYS A 227 13.81 -1.37 17.33
C LYS A 227 13.79 -0.63 15.99
N ALA A 228 13.91 -1.35 14.87
CA ALA A 228 13.86 -0.81 13.52
C ALA A 228 12.57 -0.03 13.25
N TRP A 229 11.41 -0.58 13.65
CA TRP A 229 10.12 0.11 13.48
C TRP A 229 10.08 1.45 14.22
N ARG A 230 10.60 1.51 15.45
CA ARG A 230 10.67 2.76 16.22
C ARG A 230 11.65 3.77 15.61
N GLU A 231 12.71 3.29 14.96
CA GLU A 231 13.64 4.14 14.22
C GLU A 231 12.97 4.75 12.98
N PHE A 232 12.24 3.96 12.18
CA PHE A 232 11.45 4.50 11.07
C PHE A 232 10.45 5.57 11.54
N ILE A 233 9.69 5.29 12.61
CA ILE A 233 8.74 6.28 13.17
C ILE A 233 9.46 7.54 13.63
N LYS A 234 10.65 7.41 14.24
CA LYS A 234 11.47 8.55 14.67
C LYS A 234 11.86 9.42 13.47
N ASP A 235 12.23 8.80 12.35
CA ASP A 235 12.66 9.50 11.16
C ASP A 235 11.48 10.16 10.43
N VAL A 236 10.37 9.46 10.24
CA VAL A 236 9.14 10.02 9.67
C VAL A 236 8.60 11.19 10.52
N LYS A 237 8.76 11.12 11.85
CA LYS A 237 8.34 12.20 12.75
C LYS A 237 9.06 13.52 12.45
N ARG A 238 10.28 13.50 11.86
CA ARG A 238 11.02 14.73 11.55
C ARG A 238 10.32 15.58 10.49
N ASP A 239 9.51 14.97 9.63
CA ASP A 239 8.73 15.66 8.60
C ASP A 239 7.43 16.28 9.16
N VAL A 240 7.04 15.94 10.39
CA VAL A 240 5.79 16.42 10.98
C VAL A 240 5.92 17.91 11.31
N PRO A 241 4.97 18.77 10.88
CA PRO A 241 4.97 20.19 11.23
C PRO A 241 5.07 20.42 12.74
N GLU A 242 5.86 21.43 13.14
CA GLU A 242 6.19 21.69 14.55
C GLU A 242 4.96 21.81 15.46
N ARG A 243 3.89 22.46 14.98
CA ARG A 243 2.61 22.57 15.69
C ARG A 243 2.01 21.23 16.13
N PHE A 244 2.32 20.13 15.43
CA PHE A 244 1.84 18.78 15.73
C PHE A 244 2.90 17.89 16.39
N ALA A 245 4.12 18.38 16.65
CA ALA A 245 5.25 17.56 17.12
C ALA A 245 4.98 16.81 18.44
N ASN A 246 4.08 17.35 19.26
CA ASN A 246 3.68 16.79 20.56
C ASN A 246 2.37 15.99 20.51
N HIS A 247 1.82 15.73 19.31
CA HIS A 247 0.56 15.02 19.18
C HIS A 247 0.63 13.61 19.78
N SER A 248 -0.42 13.23 20.51
CA SER A 248 -0.45 11.98 21.29
C SER A 248 -0.29 10.72 20.42
N LEU A 249 -0.76 10.77 19.18
CA LEU A 249 -0.58 9.72 18.18
C LEU A 249 0.90 9.36 18.00
N LEU A 250 1.75 10.36 17.77
CA LEU A 250 3.17 10.17 17.48
C LEU A 250 3.88 9.50 18.66
N ARG A 251 3.53 9.94 19.88
CA ARG A 251 4.07 9.37 21.11
C ARG A 251 3.63 7.93 21.31
N LYS A 252 2.33 7.64 21.15
CA LYS A 252 1.78 6.28 21.33
C LYS A 252 2.34 5.32 20.28
N PHE A 253 2.37 5.75 19.02
CA PHE A 253 2.85 4.92 17.91
C PHE A 253 4.34 4.61 18.05
N LYS A 254 5.17 5.59 18.40
CA LYS A 254 6.61 5.35 18.65
C LYS A 254 6.87 4.49 19.89
N LYS A 255 6.07 4.63 20.95
CA LYS A 255 6.30 3.89 22.22
C LYS A 255 6.19 2.38 21.98
N ASP A 256 5.11 1.97 21.33
CA ASP A 256 4.83 0.57 21.01
C ASP A 256 4.05 0.47 19.69
N PRO A 257 4.77 0.33 18.56
CA PRO A 257 4.14 0.30 17.25
C PRO A 257 3.18 -0.88 17.08
N GLN A 258 3.52 -2.05 17.62
CA GLN A 258 2.68 -3.25 17.53
C GLN A 258 1.38 -3.08 18.32
N LEU A 259 1.47 -2.55 19.54
CA LEU A 259 0.29 -2.29 20.34
C LEU A 259 -0.58 -1.19 19.71
N TYR A 260 0.04 -0.16 19.16
CA TYR A 260 -0.67 0.90 18.45
C TYR A 260 -1.47 0.34 17.27
N THR A 261 -0.85 -0.44 16.38
CA THR A 261 -1.54 -1.02 15.22
C THR A 261 -2.63 -2.03 15.60
N ARG A 262 -2.61 -2.61 16.81
CA ARG A 262 -3.66 -3.52 17.30
C ARG A 262 -4.82 -2.82 18.00
N LYS A 263 -4.66 -1.55 18.41
CA LYS A 263 -5.66 -0.83 19.22
C LYS A 263 -6.07 0.51 18.62
N SER A 264 -5.52 0.88 17.46
CA SER A 264 -5.75 2.20 16.88
C SER A 264 -7.20 2.40 16.46
N GLN A 265 -7.72 3.59 16.75
CA GLN A 265 -9.02 4.04 16.28
C GLN A 265 -9.02 4.41 14.77
N THR A 266 -7.87 4.36 14.08
CA THR A 266 -7.80 4.55 12.62
C THR A 266 -8.73 3.60 11.88
N TYR A 267 -8.84 2.36 12.33
CA TYR A 267 -9.74 1.36 11.73
C TYR A 267 -11.22 1.72 11.82
N CYS A 268 -11.57 2.63 12.74
CA CYS A 268 -12.93 3.07 13.01
C CYS A 268 -13.27 4.38 12.28
N MET A 269 -12.33 4.94 11.51
CA MET A 269 -12.58 6.14 10.74
C MET A 269 -13.55 5.83 9.60
N ASN A 270 -14.44 6.78 9.31
CA ASN A 270 -15.33 6.66 8.15
C ASN A 270 -14.51 6.66 6.87
N VAL A 271 -14.92 5.82 5.92
CA VAL A 271 -14.39 5.86 4.56
C VAL A 271 -15.08 6.98 3.80
N THR A 272 -14.31 7.95 3.35
CA THR A 272 -14.80 9.08 2.54
C THR A 272 -14.17 8.99 1.15
N ARG A 273 -15.02 8.99 0.11
CA ARG A 273 -14.56 9.03 -1.28
C ARG A 273 -14.02 10.41 -1.62
N HIS A 274 -13.04 10.47 -2.51
CA HIS A 274 -12.43 11.72 -2.99
C HIS A 274 -11.94 12.63 -1.86
N GLN A 275 -11.54 12.03 -0.74
CA GLN A 275 -10.95 12.79 0.36
C GLN A 275 -9.65 13.42 -0.12
N GLU A 276 -9.46 14.71 0.19
CA GLU A 276 -8.24 15.40 -0.20
C GLU A 276 -7.00 14.72 0.40
N ILE A 277 -6.05 14.39 -0.49
CA ILE A 277 -4.78 13.75 -0.16
C ILE A 277 -3.76 14.84 0.13
N VAL A 278 -3.66 15.21 1.41
CA VAL A 278 -2.72 16.21 1.92
C VAL A 278 -2.01 15.62 3.15
N PRO A 279 -0.66 15.57 3.17
CA PRO A 279 0.07 15.04 4.30
C PRO A 279 -0.25 15.83 5.57
N PHE A 280 -0.41 15.13 6.69
CA PHE A 280 -0.67 15.67 8.04
C PHE A 280 -2.02 16.39 8.23
N ALA A 281 -2.86 16.50 7.20
CA ALA A 281 -4.16 17.19 7.30
C ALA A 281 -5.11 16.60 8.33
N HIS A 282 -4.94 15.32 8.70
CA HIS A 282 -5.74 14.68 9.72
C HIS A 282 -5.50 15.25 11.13
N PHE A 283 -4.31 15.80 11.43
CA PHE A 283 -4.06 16.44 12.72
C PHE A 283 -4.90 17.71 12.90
N ALA A 284 -4.96 18.57 11.86
CA ALA A 284 -5.80 19.77 11.88
C ALA A 284 -7.28 19.42 12.09
N ARG A 285 -7.80 18.44 11.33
CA ARG A 285 -9.19 17.98 11.48
C ARG A 285 -9.52 17.44 12.87
N GLU A 286 -8.56 16.85 13.57
CA GLU A 286 -8.75 16.38 14.95
C GLU A 286 -8.76 17.54 15.96
N GLU A 287 -7.93 18.55 15.76
CA GLU A 287 -7.95 19.77 16.58
C GLU A 287 -9.25 20.55 16.40
N ASP A 288 -9.73 20.70 15.17
CA ASP A 288 -10.99 21.39 14.87
C ASP A 288 -12.18 20.68 15.52
N LYS A 289 -12.24 19.34 15.45
CA LYS A 289 -13.27 18.56 16.15
C LYS A 289 -13.26 18.82 17.65
N LYS A 290 -12.08 18.84 18.30
CA LYS A 290 -11.99 19.11 19.75
C LYS A 290 -12.50 20.49 20.12
N LYS A 291 -12.30 21.50 19.27
CA LYS A 291 -12.85 22.85 19.49
C LYS A 291 -14.37 22.87 19.39
N VAL A 292 -14.95 22.13 18.43
CA VAL A 292 -16.42 22.05 18.25
C VAL A 292 -17.11 21.31 19.41
N PHE A 293 -16.44 20.33 20.04
CA PHE A 293 -17.00 19.59 21.19
C PHE A 293 -16.63 20.19 22.56
N ASN A 294 -15.73 21.17 22.60
CA ASN A 294 -15.44 22.00 23.77
C ASN A 294 -16.06 23.40 23.56
N ILE A 295 -17.39 23.45 23.36
CA ILE A 295 -18.15 24.68 23.50
C ILE A 295 -18.57 24.74 24.98
N ASP A 296 -18.22 25.85 25.63
CA ASP A 296 -18.57 26.21 27.02
C ASP A 296 -20.07 26.06 27.33
#